data_AF-A2XJZ0-F1
#
_entry.id   AF-A2XJZ0-F1
#
_cell.length_a   1.000
_cell.length_b   1.000
_cell.length_c   1.000
_cell.angle_alpha   90.00
_cell.angle_beta   90.00
_cell.angle_gamma   90.00
#
_symmetry.space_group_name_H-M   'P 1'
#
loop_
_entity.id
_entity.type
_entity.pdbx_description
1 polymer ?
#
loop_
_entity_poly.entity_id
_entity_poly.type
_entity_poly.pdbx_seq_one_letter_code
_entity_poly.pdbx_strand_id
1 'polypeptide(L)'
;MWIVNEATFTTTTVLATNNLPPSSAPALSPASSAAAKEFLRATCTSKSELPELCFDILLPYASSFNGSQGKVARASAAIAIERHRGLLDELRGLKPGPGDVGAERRMLVMLLSDCVRDFDATYMFADETLARIDFLVSGRGSEEQRASDKLRANVWLTSAMDSGLTRKEAMAAPPRRPWGRR
;
A
#
# COMPACT_ATOMS: atom_id res chain seq x y z
N MET A 1 10.48 9.39 -23.06
CA MET A 1 10.59 10.60 -22.21
C MET A 1 9.24 10.77 -21.52
N TRP A 2 9.09 10.25 -20.31
CA TRP A 2 7.79 10.19 -19.62
C TRP A 2 7.73 11.30 -18.57
N ILE A 3 6.94 12.33 -18.85
CA ILE A 3 6.61 13.38 -17.88
C ILE A 3 5.66 12.76 -16.86
N VAL A 4 6.21 12.31 -15.74
CA VAL A 4 5.40 11.79 -14.62
C VAL A 4 4.85 13.00 -13.87
N ASN A 5 3.58 13.33 -14.07
CA ASN A 5 2.87 14.45 -13.41
C ASN A 5 2.49 14.11 -11.96
N GLU A 6 2.38 15.12 -11.07
CA GLU A 6 2.05 14.93 -9.62
C GLU A 6 0.77 14.12 -9.43
N ALA A 7 -0.18 14.34 -10.34
CA ALA A 7 -1.38 13.55 -10.51
C ALA A 7 -1.14 12.03 -10.48
N THR A 8 -0.19 11.52 -11.27
CA THR A 8 0.05 10.08 -11.39
C THR A 8 0.58 9.49 -10.09
N PHE A 9 1.38 10.26 -9.36
CA PHE A 9 1.97 9.82 -8.08
C PHE A 9 0.92 9.68 -6.97
N THR A 10 -0.01 10.63 -6.88
CA THR A 10 -1.14 10.57 -5.94
C THR A 10 -2.10 9.42 -6.29
N THR A 11 -2.23 9.07 -7.57
CA THR A 11 -3.04 7.93 -8.01
C THR A 11 -2.48 6.59 -7.54
N THR A 12 -1.19 6.33 -7.77
CA THR A 12 -0.54 5.07 -7.38
C THR A 12 -0.55 4.87 -5.87
N THR A 13 -0.33 5.94 -5.09
CA THR A 13 -0.33 5.88 -3.61
C THR A 13 -1.69 5.50 -3.04
N VAL A 14 -2.77 6.09 -3.56
CA VAL A 14 -4.13 5.78 -3.10
C VAL A 14 -4.52 4.35 -3.49
N LEU A 15 -4.22 3.92 -4.71
CA LEU A 15 -4.49 2.55 -5.15
C LEU A 15 -3.73 1.53 -4.28
N ALA A 16 -2.50 1.83 -3.85
CA ALA A 16 -1.73 1.01 -2.93
C ALA A 16 -2.42 0.80 -1.58
N THR A 17 -3.08 1.82 -1.05
CA THR A 17 -3.85 1.65 0.20
C THR A 17 -5.07 0.76 0.04
N ASN A 18 -5.75 0.81 -1.12
CA ASN A 18 -7.00 0.09 -1.34
C ASN A 18 -6.84 -1.42 -1.43
N ASN A 19 -5.69 -1.88 -1.93
CA ASN A 19 -5.44 -3.31 -2.18
C ASN A 19 -4.91 -4.06 -0.95
N LEU A 20 -4.60 -3.33 0.13
CA LEU A 20 -4.18 -3.91 1.40
C LEU A 20 -5.36 -3.95 2.39
N PRO A 21 -5.44 -4.98 3.26
CA PRO A 21 -6.52 -5.11 4.22
C PRO A 21 -6.64 -3.86 5.11
N PRO A 22 -7.87 -3.48 5.50
CA PRO A 22 -8.08 -2.34 6.38
C PRO A 22 -7.45 -2.62 7.75
N SER A 23 -6.45 -1.84 8.14
CA SER A 23 -5.89 -1.83 9.49
C SER A 23 -6.59 -0.79 10.37
N SER A 24 -6.63 -1.04 11.68
CA SER A 24 -7.17 -0.15 12.72
C SER A 24 -6.46 1.22 12.66
N ALA A 25 -7.21 2.26 12.28
CA ALA A 25 -6.67 3.60 12.10
C ALA A 25 -6.16 4.21 13.43
N PRO A 26 -4.99 4.88 13.46
CA PRO A 26 -4.54 5.68 14.59
C PRO A 26 -5.46 6.88 14.90
N ALA A 27 -5.44 7.33 16.16
CA ALA A 27 -6.42 8.22 16.78
C ALA A 27 -6.53 9.66 16.20
N LEU A 28 -7.78 10.01 15.85
CA LEU A 28 -8.51 11.29 15.90
C LEU A 28 -7.72 12.62 15.81
N SER A 29 -7.74 13.21 14.61
CA SER A 29 -7.70 14.68 14.44
C SER A 29 -9.10 15.30 14.59
N PRO A 30 -9.22 16.59 14.94
CA PRO A 30 -10.51 17.27 15.09
C PRO A 30 -11.35 17.18 13.81
N ALA A 31 -12.67 17.30 13.96
CA ALA A 31 -13.64 17.22 12.88
C ALA A 31 -13.17 18.06 11.67
N SER A 32 -12.91 17.39 10.54
CA SER A 32 -12.37 18.05 9.36
C SER A 32 -13.37 19.09 8.85
N SER A 33 -12.88 20.27 8.48
CA SER A 33 -13.71 21.34 7.92
C SER A 33 -14.37 20.90 6.61
N ALA A 34 -15.47 21.54 6.23
CA ALA A 34 -16.16 21.26 4.96
C ALA A 34 -15.19 21.39 3.76
N ALA A 35 -14.38 22.44 3.72
CA ALA A 35 -13.37 22.65 2.68
C ALA A 35 -12.32 21.53 2.61
N ALA A 36 -11.87 21.01 3.76
CA ALA A 36 -10.92 19.89 3.79
C ALA A 36 -11.53 18.60 3.23
N LYS A 37 -12.80 18.34 3.56
CA LYS A 37 -13.56 17.18 3.03
C LYS A 37 -13.81 17.33 1.53
N GLU A 38 -14.19 18.50 1.06
CA GLU A 38 -14.41 18.77 -0.37
C GLU A 38 -13.11 18.61 -1.17
N PHE A 39 -12.00 19.17 -0.68
CA PHE A 39 -10.69 18.98 -1.29
C PHE A 39 -10.31 17.50 -1.37
N LEU A 40 -10.49 16.75 -0.27
CA LEU A 40 -10.20 15.32 -0.25
C LEU A 40 -11.08 14.55 -1.22
N ARG A 41 -12.40 14.83 -1.24
CA ARG A 41 -13.34 14.19 -2.16
C ARG A 41 -12.94 14.44 -3.61
N ALA A 42 -12.66 15.68 -3.99
CA ALA A 42 -12.19 16.03 -5.34
C ALA A 42 -10.86 15.33 -5.69
N THR A 43 -9.95 15.23 -4.73
CA THR A 43 -8.68 14.51 -4.91
C THR A 43 -8.92 13.02 -5.14
N CYS A 44 -9.74 12.37 -4.31
CA CYS A 44 -10.06 10.95 -4.45
C CYS A 44 -10.80 10.64 -5.76
N THR A 45 -11.81 11.45 -6.13
CA THR A 45 -12.54 11.29 -7.40
C THR A 45 -11.63 11.42 -8.62
N SER A 46 -10.63 12.30 -8.57
CA SER A 46 -9.74 12.52 -9.71
C SER A 46 -8.53 11.57 -9.77
N LYS A 47 -8.23 10.85 -8.68
CA LYS A 47 -6.99 10.08 -8.53
C LYS A 47 -7.18 8.61 -8.22
N SER A 48 -8.37 8.17 -7.85
CA SER A 48 -8.61 6.78 -7.44
C SER A 48 -9.68 6.11 -8.29
N GLU A 49 -9.49 4.82 -8.56
CA GLU A 49 -10.54 3.96 -9.12
C GLU A 49 -11.61 3.62 -8.06
N LEU A 50 -11.30 3.78 -6.77
CA LEU A 50 -12.21 3.56 -5.64
C LEU A 50 -12.30 4.84 -4.79
N PRO A 51 -13.02 5.87 -5.27
CA PRO A 51 -13.01 7.19 -4.66
C PRO A 51 -13.61 7.23 -3.25
N GLU A 52 -14.63 6.42 -2.96
CA GLU A 52 -15.22 6.35 -1.62
C GLU A 52 -14.26 5.73 -0.60
N LEU A 53 -13.57 4.64 -0.97
CA LEU A 53 -12.59 4.00 -0.09
C LEU A 53 -11.38 4.92 0.17
N CYS A 54 -10.91 5.61 -0.87
CA CYS A 54 -9.90 6.67 -0.73
C CYS A 54 -10.35 7.74 0.28
N PHE A 55 -11.58 8.21 0.15
CA PHE A 55 -12.13 9.25 1.02
C PHE A 55 -12.19 8.76 2.46
N ASP A 56 -12.76 7.58 2.72
CA ASP A 56 -12.92 7.03 4.07
C ASP A 56 -11.57 6.80 4.77
N ILE A 57 -10.58 6.26 4.05
CA ILE A 57 -9.24 6.00 4.59
C ILE A 57 -8.52 7.29 4.98
N LEU A 58 -8.67 8.35 4.17
CA LEU A 58 -7.93 9.59 4.33
C LEU A 58 -8.70 10.66 5.13
N LEU A 59 -9.99 10.48 5.34
CA LEU A 59 -10.85 11.39 6.08
C LEU A 59 -10.31 11.75 7.46
N PRO A 60 -9.76 10.81 8.27
CA PRO A 60 -9.18 11.15 9.57
C PRO A 60 -8.02 12.15 9.49
N TYR A 61 -7.38 12.28 8.34
CA TYR A 61 -6.22 13.15 8.12
C TYR A 61 -6.57 14.40 7.31
N ALA A 62 -7.83 14.58 6.89
CA ALA A 62 -8.21 15.59 5.90
C ALA A 62 -7.79 17.01 6.27
N SER A 63 -7.87 17.36 7.57
CA SER A 63 -7.46 18.67 8.08
C SER A 63 -5.95 18.92 8.02
N SER A 64 -5.12 17.87 7.97
CA SER A 64 -3.65 18.00 7.87
C SER A 64 -3.16 18.34 6.47
N PHE A 65 -4.00 18.10 5.45
CA PHE A 65 -3.61 18.23 4.05
C PHE A 65 -3.50 19.68 3.60
N ASN A 66 -4.26 20.61 4.19
CA ASN A 66 -4.25 22.04 3.82
C ASN A 66 -4.29 22.28 2.30
N GLY A 67 -5.09 21.50 1.56
CA GLY A 67 -5.19 21.60 0.10
C GLY A 67 -3.99 21.06 -0.70
N SER A 68 -3.03 20.39 -0.05
CA SER A 68 -1.82 19.85 -0.71
C SER A 68 -2.01 18.40 -1.16
N GLN A 69 -1.94 18.15 -2.46
CA GLN A 69 -1.94 16.79 -3.03
C GLN A 69 -0.72 15.98 -2.59
N GLY A 70 0.44 16.63 -2.41
CA GLY A 70 1.65 15.97 -1.91
C GLY A 70 1.45 15.41 -0.50
N LYS A 71 0.78 16.16 0.38
CA LYS A 71 0.45 15.67 1.74
C LYS A 71 -0.55 14.51 1.72
N VAL A 72 -1.51 14.53 0.78
CA VAL A 72 -2.41 13.39 0.56
C VAL A 72 -1.61 12.16 0.15
N ALA A 73 -0.73 12.29 -0.86
CA ALA A 73 0.09 11.17 -1.33
C ALA A 73 1.01 10.61 -0.24
N ARG A 74 1.60 11.47 0.60
CA ARG A 74 2.39 11.06 1.77
C ARG A 74 1.57 10.26 2.77
N ALA A 75 0.38 10.76 3.14
CA ALA A 75 -0.49 10.05 4.09
C ALA A 75 -0.93 8.69 3.53
N SER A 76 -1.32 8.64 2.25
CA SER A 76 -1.63 7.38 1.56
C SER A 76 -0.46 6.40 1.59
N ALA A 77 0.76 6.84 1.25
CA ALA A 77 1.95 5.99 1.28
C ALA A 77 2.25 5.46 2.69
N ALA A 78 2.17 6.31 3.71
CA ALA A 78 2.37 5.90 5.09
C ALA A 78 1.34 4.85 5.54
N ILE A 79 0.06 5.04 5.19
CA ILE A 79 -0.99 4.05 5.47
C ILE A 79 -0.73 2.73 4.74
N ALA A 80 -0.30 2.78 3.47
CA ALA A 80 0.03 1.58 2.71
C ALA A 80 1.19 0.81 3.36
N ILE A 81 2.24 1.51 3.79
CA ILE A 81 3.39 0.92 4.49
C ILE A 81 2.96 0.25 5.78
N GLU A 82 2.17 0.94 6.62
CA GLU A 82 1.70 0.37 7.88
C GLU A 82 0.78 -0.84 7.67
N ARG A 83 -0.09 -0.82 6.66
CA ARG A 83 -0.92 -1.98 6.30
C ARG A 83 -0.07 -3.15 5.81
N HIS A 84 0.96 -2.87 4.99
CA HIS A 84 1.87 -3.88 4.47
C HIS A 84 2.66 -4.53 5.62
N ARG A 85 3.11 -3.73 6.59
CA ARG A 85 3.76 -4.19 7.82
C ARG A 85 2.84 -5.03 8.68
N GLY A 86 1.62 -4.55 8.97
CA GLY A 86 0.65 -5.29 9.78
C GLY A 86 0.30 -6.64 9.17
N LEU A 87 0.09 -6.69 7.85
CA LEU A 87 -0.13 -7.95 7.14
C LEU A 87 1.09 -8.87 7.24
N LEU A 88 2.31 -8.36 7.06
CA LEU A 88 3.53 -9.14 7.22
C LEU A 88 3.65 -9.76 8.63
N ASP A 89 3.28 -9.01 9.68
CA ASP A 89 3.31 -9.50 11.05
C ASP A 89 2.23 -10.56 11.31
N GLU A 90 1.01 -10.40 10.77
CA GLU A 90 -0.03 -11.43 10.81
C GLU A 90 0.44 -12.72 10.13
N LEU A 91 1.02 -12.61 8.93
CA LEU A 91 1.53 -13.75 8.17
C LEU A 91 2.67 -14.48 8.90
N ARG A 92 3.55 -13.75 9.57
CA ARG A 92 4.59 -14.34 10.43
C ARG A 92 3.96 -15.08 11.62
N GLY A 93 2.89 -14.53 12.20
CA GLY A 93 2.13 -15.15 13.29
C GLY A 93 1.37 -16.42 12.89
N LEU A 94 0.98 -16.55 11.63
CA LEU A 94 0.32 -17.75 11.09
C LEU A 94 1.27 -18.93 10.87
N LYS A 95 2.59 -18.74 11.04
CA LYS A 95 3.57 -19.82 10.82
C LYS A 95 3.35 -20.93 11.85
N PRO A 96 2.96 -22.15 11.43
CA PRO A 96 2.70 -23.23 12.37
C PRO A 96 3.97 -23.64 13.12
N GLY A 97 3.83 -23.98 14.40
CA GLY A 97 4.93 -24.51 15.22
C GLY A 97 5.50 -25.85 14.69
N PRO A 98 6.70 -26.24 15.14
CA PRO A 98 7.33 -27.48 14.73
C PRO A 98 6.50 -28.69 15.19
N GLY A 99 6.17 -29.58 14.25
CA GLY A 99 5.43 -30.81 14.48
C GLY A 99 5.34 -31.65 13.21
N ASP A 100 4.88 -32.89 13.32
CA ASP A 100 4.69 -33.77 12.16
C ASP A 100 3.44 -33.36 11.39
N VAL A 101 3.61 -33.07 10.10
CA VAL A 101 2.57 -32.38 9.33
C VAL A 101 2.24 -33.06 8.02
N GLY A 102 0.95 -33.32 7.80
CA GLY A 102 0.41 -33.80 6.53
C GLY A 102 0.76 -32.89 5.34
N ALA A 103 0.67 -33.44 4.12
CA ALA A 103 1.09 -32.75 2.89
C ALA A 103 0.40 -31.40 2.66
N GLU A 104 -0.88 -31.28 3.01
CA GLU A 104 -1.66 -30.04 2.86
C GLU A 104 -1.12 -28.91 3.73
N ARG A 105 -0.74 -29.22 4.97
CA ARG A 105 -0.20 -28.20 5.87
C ARG A 105 1.27 -27.87 5.53
N ARG A 106 2.05 -28.80 4.97
CA ARG A 106 3.36 -28.46 4.36
C ARG A 106 3.21 -27.49 3.20
N MET A 107 2.20 -27.69 2.35
CA MET A 107 1.89 -26.78 1.24
C MET A 107 1.48 -25.39 1.74
N LEU A 108 0.65 -25.32 2.78
CA LEU A 108 0.28 -24.06 3.43
C LEU A 108 1.52 -23.34 4.01
N VAL A 109 2.43 -24.06 4.65
CA VAL A 109 3.69 -23.49 5.20
C VAL A 109 4.57 -22.92 4.09
N MET A 110 4.70 -23.59 2.95
CA MET A 110 5.46 -23.08 1.80
C MET A 110 4.82 -21.83 1.23
N LEU A 111 3.51 -21.85 0.98
CA LEU A 111 2.76 -20.67 0.49
C LEU A 111 2.89 -19.48 1.44
N LEU A 112 2.84 -19.71 2.75
CA LEU A 112 3.04 -18.68 3.76
C LEU A 112 4.50 -18.20 3.84
N SER A 113 5.48 -19.07 3.56
CA SER A 113 6.89 -18.70 3.57
C SER A 113 7.25 -17.85 2.35
N ASP A 114 6.79 -18.26 1.16
CA ASP A 114 6.80 -17.42 -0.03
C ASP A 114 6.08 -16.09 0.25
N CYS A 115 5.03 -16.17 1.08
CA CYS A 115 4.27 -15.01 1.42
C CYS A 115 5.05 -13.93 2.16
N VAL A 116 5.68 -14.36 3.23
CA VAL A 116 6.51 -13.50 4.06
C VAL A 116 7.66 -12.96 3.22
N ARG A 117 8.30 -13.77 2.38
CA ARG A 117 9.44 -13.36 1.54
C ARG A 117 9.09 -12.23 0.57
N ASP A 118 7.97 -12.31 -0.14
CA ASP A 118 7.57 -11.26 -1.09
C ASP A 118 7.26 -9.95 -0.38
N PHE A 119 6.48 -10.01 0.72
CA PHE A 119 6.13 -8.82 1.48
C PHE A 119 7.36 -8.17 2.12
N ASP A 120 8.30 -8.97 2.63
CA ASP A 120 9.55 -8.49 3.21
C ASP A 120 10.44 -7.80 2.17
N ALA A 121 10.58 -8.39 0.98
CA ALA A 121 11.34 -7.80 -0.13
C ALA A 121 10.75 -6.47 -0.60
N THR A 122 9.42 -6.35 -0.66
CA THR A 122 8.77 -5.06 -0.93
C THR A 122 8.95 -4.09 0.24
N TYR A 123 8.82 -4.54 1.49
CA TYR A 123 8.91 -3.68 2.68
C TYR A 123 10.29 -3.04 2.87
N MET A 124 11.37 -3.71 2.44
CA MET A 124 12.75 -3.21 2.59
C MET A 124 12.99 -1.76 2.14
N PHE A 125 12.18 -1.25 1.21
CA PHE A 125 12.31 0.11 0.65
C PHE A 125 11.22 1.07 1.12
N ALA A 126 10.41 0.70 2.12
CA ALA A 126 9.31 1.52 2.62
C ALA A 126 9.77 2.87 3.18
N ASP A 127 10.76 2.86 4.10
CA ASP A 127 11.28 4.08 4.73
C ASP A 127 11.96 5.01 3.72
N GLU A 128 12.72 4.42 2.79
CA GLU A 128 13.33 5.17 1.70
C GLU A 128 12.26 5.80 0.79
N THR A 129 11.17 5.09 0.53
CA THR A 129 10.04 5.61 -0.24
C THR A 129 9.37 6.78 0.48
N LEU A 130 9.16 6.71 1.79
CA LEU A 130 8.65 7.86 2.55
C LEU A 130 9.59 9.06 2.50
N ALA A 131 10.90 8.84 2.63
CA ALA A 131 11.89 9.92 2.54
C ALA A 131 11.86 10.60 1.15
N ARG A 132 11.70 9.82 0.08
CA ARG A 132 11.52 10.34 -1.29
C ARG A 132 10.26 11.18 -1.40
N ILE A 133 9.16 10.72 -0.81
CA ILE A 133 7.90 11.47 -0.82
C ILE A 133 8.04 12.77 -0.03
N ASP A 134 8.68 12.75 1.13
CA ASP A 134 8.93 13.95 1.92
C ASP A 134 9.78 14.97 1.17
N PHE A 135 10.76 14.50 0.40
CA PHE A 135 11.54 15.35 -0.49
C PHE A 135 10.67 15.98 -1.59
N LEU A 136 9.82 15.19 -2.24
CA LEU A 136 8.87 15.69 -3.25
C LEU A 136 7.91 16.73 -2.67
N VAL A 137 7.31 16.44 -1.52
CA VAL A 137 6.36 17.33 -0.82
C VAL A 137 7.03 18.63 -0.39
N SER A 138 8.32 18.58 -0.02
CA SER A 138 9.08 19.78 0.34
C SER A 138 9.36 20.71 -0.83
N GLY A 139 9.14 20.26 -2.08
CA GLY A 139 9.40 21.06 -3.27
C GLY A 139 10.88 21.43 -3.41
N ARG A 140 11.81 20.67 -2.83
CA ARG A 140 13.27 20.91 -2.91
C ARG A 140 13.92 20.07 -4.01
N GLY A 141 15.15 20.42 -4.39
CA GLY A 141 15.94 19.68 -5.38
C GLY A 141 15.90 20.24 -6.81
N SER A 142 16.70 19.63 -7.69
CA SER A 142 16.59 19.84 -9.13
C SER A 142 15.33 19.14 -9.66
N GLU A 143 14.86 19.58 -10.83
CA GLU A 143 13.76 18.91 -11.54
C GLU A 143 14.07 17.42 -11.78
N GLU A 144 15.31 17.12 -12.16
CA GLU A 144 15.76 15.76 -12.46
C GLU A 144 15.78 14.86 -11.22
N GLN A 145 16.20 15.39 -10.07
CA GLN A 145 16.12 14.67 -8.80
C GLN A 145 14.67 14.36 -8.42
N ARG A 146 13.77 15.34 -8.56
CA ARG A 146 12.33 15.13 -8.29
C ARG A 146 11.72 14.11 -9.24
N ALA A 147 12.06 14.14 -10.53
CA ALA A 147 11.59 13.16 -11.49
C ALA A 147 12.07 11.74 -11.13
N SER A 148 13.34 11.61 -10.72
CA SER A 148 13.94 10.34 -10.29
C SER A 148 13.30 9.80 -9.00
N ASP A 149 13.08 10.66 -8.01
CA ASP A 149 12.49 10.26 -6.73
C ASP A 149 11.03 9.84 -6.90
N LYS A 150 10.31 10.53 -7.78
CA LYS A 150 8.94 10.19 -8.13
C LYS A 150 8.83 8.87 -8.89
N LEU A 151 9.73 8.59 -9.81
CA LEU A 151 9.76 7.31 -10.52
C LEU A 151 9.99 6.17 -9.53
N ARG A 152 10.99 6.31 -8.65
CA ARG A 152 11.33 5.27 -7.66
C ARG A 152 10.21 5.04 -6.65
N ALA A 153 9.58 6.12 -6.16
CA ALA A 153 8.44 6.01 -5.26
C ALA A 153 7.24 5.32 -5.95
N ASN A 154 6.95 5.64 -7.22
CA ASN A 154 5.89 4.95 -7.98
C ASN A 154 6.18 3.46 -8.16
N VAL A 155 7.40 3.09 -8.54
CA VAL A 155 7.78 1.67 -8.71
C VAL A 155 7.54 0.88 -7.42
N TRP A 156 7.92 1.45 -6.28
CA TRP A 156 7.69 0.82 -4.99
C TRP A 156 6.20 0.64 -4.68
N LEU A 157 5.39 1.70 -4.86
CA LEU A 157 3.96 1.66 -4.58
C LEU A 157 3.22 0.66 -5.48
N THR A 158 3.62 0.54 -6.75
CA THR A 158 3.07 -0.47 -7.65
C THR A 158 3.46 -1.88 -7.22
N SER A 159 4.70 -2.10 -6.81
CA SER A 159 5.11 -3.40 -6.27
C SER A 159 4.34 -3.77 -5.00
N ALA A 160 4.07 -2.80 -4.11
CA ALA A 160 3.25 -3.01 -2.92
C ALA A 160 1.80 -3.41 -3.26
N MET A 161 1.22 -2.82 -4.32
CA MET A 161 -0.08 -3.24 -4.85
C MET A 161 -0.08 -4.67 -5.38
N ASP A 162 0.89 -5.00 -6.23
CA ASP A 162 0.96 -6.30 -6.90
C ASP A 162 1.18 -7.43 -5.90
N SER A 163 2.01 -7.20 -4.89
CA SER A 163 2.21 -8.14 -3.78
C SER A 163 0.93 -8.38 -2.96
N GLY A 164 0.04 -7.39 -2.85
CA GLY A 164 -1.26 -7.53 -2.20
C GLY A 164 -2.29 -8.30 -3.06
N LEU A 165 -2.41 -7.95 -4.33
CA LEU A 165 -3.41 -8.50 -5.26
C LEU A 165 -3.17 -9.98 -5.59
N THR A 166 -1.94 -10.30 -6.04
CA THR A 166 -1.57 -11.66 -6.48
C THR A 166 -1.78 -12.72 -5.38
N ARG A 167 -1.73 -12.31 -4.12
CA ARG A 167 -1.73 -13.20 -2.96
C ARG A 167 -3.12 -13.35 -2.36
N LYS A 168 -3.95 -12.31 -2.44
CA LYS A 168 -5.40 -12.43 -2.21
C LYS A 168 -6.00 -13.47 -3.15
N GLU A 169 -5.59 -13.46 -4.42
CA GLU A 169 -5.99 -14.46 -5.41
C GLU A 169 -5.43 -15.85 -5.10
N ALA A 170 -4.14 -15.95 -4.72
CA ALA A 170 -3.52 -17.23 -4.36
C ALA A 170 -4.13 -17.88 -3.10
N MET A 171 -4.55 -17.09 -2.11
CA MET A 171 -5.22 -17.58 -0.89
C MET A 171 -6.71 -17.88 -1.10
N ALA A 172 -7.37 -17.24 -2.07
CA ALA A 172 -8.77 -17.51 -2.42
C ALA A 172 -8.94 -18.72 -3.36
N ALA A 173 -7.85 -19.17 -4.00
CA ALA A 173 -7.89 -20.33 -4.88
C ALA A 173 -8.04 -21.64 -4.06
N PRO A 174 -9.03 -22.50 -4.34
CA PRO A 174 -9.15 -23.79 -3.68
C PRO A 174 -7.91 -24.64 -3.99
N PRO A 175 -7.41 -25.46 -3.03
CA PRO A 175 -6.26 -26.30 -3.26
C PRO A 175 -6.52 -27.20 -4.47
N ARG A 176 -5.73 -27.02 -5.54
CA ARG A 176 -5.83 -27.89 -6.71
C ARG A 176 -5.49 -29.30 -6.24
N ARG A 177 -6.48 -30.20 -6.33
CA ARG A 177 -6.30 -31.62 -5.99
C ARG A 177 -5.04 -32.13 -6.72
N PRO A 178 -4.14 -32.88 -6.05
CA PRO A 178 -3.05 -33.53 -6.74
C PRO A 178 -3.69 -34.48 -7.75
N TRP A 179 -3.32 -34.35 -9.02
CA TRP A 179 -3.69 -35.31 -10.04
C TRP A 179 -3.07 -36.65 -9.66
N GLY A 180 -3.88 -37.51 -9.06
CA GLY A 180 -3.59 -38.91 -8.84
C GLY A 180 -3.58 -39.64 -10.18
N ARG A 181 -2.43 -40.26 -10.46
CA ARG A 181 -2.17 -41.40 -11.34
C ARG A 181 -3.41 -42.05 -11.98
N ARG A 182 -3.34 -42.23 -13.29
CA ARG A 182 -3.97 -43.36 -13.97
C ARG A 182 -2.87 -44.18 -14.64
#